data_AF-A0A319CL32-F1
#
_entry.id   AF-A0A319CL32-F1
#
_cell.length_a   1.000
_cell.length_b   1.000
_cell.length_c   1.000
_cell.angle_alpha   90.00
_cell.angle_beta   90.00
_cell.angle_gamma   90.00
#
_symmetry.space_group_name_H-M   'P 1'
#
loop_
_entity.id
_entity.type
_entity.pdbx_description
1 polymer ?
#
loop_
_entity_poly.entity_id
_entity_poly.type
_entity_poly.pdbx_seq_one_letter_code
_entity_poly.pdbx_strand_id
1 'polypeptide(L)'
;MSTSLPGNRDLPSSQYDLSTYWGRVRHAADLSDPRMMFVSSAGLDKAKQLVSAYRQNHVPAMTSELWHAKKVVDSTLHPDTGEPVFLPFRMSSYVLSNLVVTAGMLTPGLQTTGTLLWQIANQSLNVAINNANANKSTPLSYSQMAKSYLMAVSASCSVALGLNALVPRLKGVSPNTKLLLGRLVPFAAVSSASALNVFLMRGEEIRQGIDVYPVLSEAEKKKREETGEPVQSLGKSKMAATIAVGETAISRVLNATPIMVVPPLVLVKLEKTAWLQARP
;
A
#
# COMPACT_ATOMS: atom_id res chain seq x y z
N MET A 1 11.42 12.34 -3.50
CA MET A 1 10.18 12.83 -2.85
C MET A 1 10.49 14.19 -2.24
N SER A 2 9.69 15.22 -2.56
CA SER A 2 9.92 16.67 -2.36
C SER A 2 10.66 17.42 -3.48
N THR A 3 10.49 17.03 -4.74
CA THR A 3 10.98 17.77 -5.93
C THR A 3 10.21 19.07 -6.19
N SER A 4 8.95 19.17 -5.73
CA SER A 4 8.05 20.31 -5.94
C SER A 4 8.38 21.59 -5.16
N LEU A 5 9.26 21.52 -4.15
CA LEU A 5 9.67 22.71 -3.39
C LEU A 5 10.80 23.50 -4.12
N PRO A 6 10.91 24.83 -3.94
CA PRO A 6 11.94 25.62 -4.60
C PRO A 6 13.35 25.35 -4.02
N GLY A 7 14.35 25.18 -4.91
CA GLY A 7 15.79 25.19 -4.60
C GLY A 7 16.59 24.14 -5.38
N ASN A 8 17.88 24.41 -5.64
CA ASN A 8 18.73 23.60 -6.53
C ASN A 8 19.49 22.47 -5.83
N ARG A 9 19.51 22.44 -4.49
CA ARG A 9 20.15 21.36 -3.74
C ARG A 9 19.21 20.17 -3.59
N ASP A 10 19.72 18.99 -3.90
CA ASP A 10 18.99 17.73 -3.71
C ASP A 10 18.80 17.41 -2.22
N LEU A 11 17.61 16.93 -1.89
CA LEU A 11 17.30 16.40 -0.57
C LEU A 11 17.75 14.93 -0.50
N PRO A 12 18.44 14.51 0.57
CA PRO A 12 18.75 13.10 0.77
C PRO A 12 17.46 12.28 0.78
N SER A 13 17.49 11.12 0.12
CA SER A 13 16.31 10.29 -0.11
C SER A 13 15.70 9.74 1.18
N SER A 14 16.53 9.40 2.18
CA SER A 14 16.11 8.83 3.46
C SER A 14 17.13 9.16 4.55
N GLN A 15 16.65 9.23 5.80
CA GLN A 15 17.51 9.31 7.00
C GLN A 15 18.18 7.96 7.30
N TYR A 16 17.57 6.87 6.85
CA TYR A 16 18.05 5.50 7.08
C TYR A 16 18.64 4.91 5.81
N ASP A 17 19.57 3.98 6.00
CA ASP A 17 20.18 3.20 4.93
C ASP A 17 19.17 2.28 4.23
N LEU A 18 18.77 2.65 3.02
CA LEU A 18 17.79 1.93 2.20
C LEU A 18 18.34 0.62 1.61
N SER A 19 19.65 0.36 1.69
CA SER A 19 20.23 -0.93 1.29
C SER A 19 19.79 -2.04 2.26
N THR A 20 19.59 -1.70 3.53
CA THR A 20 19.14 -2.63 4.57
C THR A 20 17.62 -2.77 4.62
N TYR A 21 17.13 -3.97 4.93
CA TYR A 21 15.69 -4.21 5.13
C TYR A 21 15.11 -3.31 6.23
N TRP A 22 15.76 -3.24 7.39
CA TRP A 22 15.30 -2.43 8.52
C TRP A 22 15.37 -0.93 8.27
N GLY A 23 16.28 -0.45 7.42
CA GLY A 23 16.27 0.94 6.99
C GLY A 23 15.05 1.26 6.12
N ARG A 24 14.68 0.37 5.18
CA ARG A 24 13.45 0.51 4.39
C ARG A 24 12.19 0.47 5.25
N VAL A 25 12.13 -0.43 6.24
CA VAL A 25 11.01 -0.52 7.18
C VAL A 25 10.86 0.77 7.98
N ARG A 26 11.95 1.30 8.55
CA ARG A 26 11.92 2.57 9.31
C ARG A 26 11.51 3.75 8.44
N HIS A 27 12.02 3.81 7.21
CA HIS A 27 11.63 4.83 6.25
C HIS A 27 10.12 4.79 5.94
N ALA A 28 9.57 3.60 5.67
CA ALA A 28 8.14 3.43 5.41
C ALA A 28 7.28 3.74 6.64
N ALA A 29 7.74 3.38 7.84
CA ALA A 29 7.07 3.69 9.09
C ALA A 29 7.01 5.20 9.36
N ASP A 30 8.09 5.94 9.07
CA ASP A 30 8.10 7.39 9.21
C ASP A 30 7.18 8.08 8.21
N LEU A 31 7.09 7.58 6.98
CA LEU A 31 6.17 8.12 5.99
C LEU A 31 4.69 7.90 6.37
N SER A 32 4.40 6.78 7.04
CA SER A 32 3.06 6.36 7.43
C SER A 32 2.70 6.75 8.87
N ASP A 33 3.43 7.68 9.50
CA ASP A 33 3.23 8.05 10.89
C ASP A 33 1.89 8.81 11.08
N PRO A 34 0.93 8.24 11.85
CA PRO A 34 -0.38 8.86 12.07
C PRO A 34 -0.32 10.18 12.84
N ARG A 35 0.78 10.46 13.57
CA ARG A 35 0.96 11.73 14.28
C ARG A 35 0.99 12.91 13.30
N MET A 36 1.40 12.67 12.06
CA MET A 36 1.49 13.72 11.03
C MET A 36 0.11 14.21 10.58
N MET A 37 -0.97 13.47 10.85
CA MET A 37 -2.33 13.93 10.57
C MET A 37 -2.74 15.15 11.41
N PHE A 38 -2.16 15.30 12.60
CA PHE A 38 -2.48 16.38 13.54
C PHE A 38 -1.64 17.64 13.33
N VAL A 39 -0.82 17.69 12.29
CA VAL A 39 -0.03 18.87 11.96
C VAL A 39 -0.95 19.96 11.43
N SER A 40 -0.89 21.14 12.05
CA SER A 40 -1.64 22.33 11.62
C SER A 40 -1.10 22.89 10.31
N SER A 41 -1.90 23.69 9.60
CA SER A 41 -1.45 24.43 8.41
C SER A 41 -0.19 25.27 8.70
N ALA A 42 -0.16 25.97 9.84
CA ALA A 42 1.00 26.74 10.27
C ALA A 42 2.26 25.87 10.49
N GLY A 43 2.11 24.67 11.05
CA GLY A 43 3.20 23.72 11.22
C GLY A 43 3.72 23.19 9.88
N LEU A 44 2.83 22.95 8.92
CA LEU A 44 3.17 22.54 7.57
C LEU A 44 3.91 23.64 6.81
N ASP A 45 3.48 24.90 6.93
CA ASP A 45 4.14 26.02 6.24
C ASP A 45 5.53 26.30 6.83
N LYS A 46 5.69 26.19 8.15
CA LYS A 46 7.03 26.22 8.79
C LYS A 46 7.93 25.10 8.25
N ALA A 47 7.39 23.88 8.12
CA ALA A 47 8.14 22.75 7.59
C ALA A 47 8.55 22.96 6.12
N LYS A 48 7.66 23.50 5.28
CA LYS A 48 7.98 23.89 3.89
C LYS A 48 9.11 24.92 3.85
N GLN A 49 9.03 25.96 4.66
CA GLN A 49 10.06 27.02 4.71
C GLN A 49 11.43 26.45 5.11
N LEU A 50 11.49 25.58 6.11
CA LEU A 50 12.74 24.94 6.54
C LEU A 50 13.35 24.06 5.44
N VAL A 51 12.53 23.24 4.78
CA VAL A 51 12.98 22.37 3.68
C VAL A 51 13.44 23.21 2.48
N SER A 52 12.72 24.27 2.12
CA SER A 52 13.12 25.22 1.07
C SER A 52 14.41 25.96 1.42
N ALA A 53 14.60 26.40 2.66
CA ALA A 53 15.82 27.06 3.12
C ALA A 53 17.05 26.15 2.97
N TYR A 54 16.90 24.85 3.29
CA TYR A 54 17.96 23.87 3.02
C TYR A 54 18.23 23.70 1.52
N ARG A 55 17.18 23.58 0.69
CA ARG A 55 17.32 23.46 -0.76
C ARG A 55 17.95 24.69 -1.43
N GLN A 56 17.86 25.85 -0.79
CA GLN A 56 18.47 27.12 -1.22
C GLN A 56 19.88 27.34 -0.65
N ASN A 57 20.46 26.35 0.03
CA ASN A 57 21.77 26.43 0.70
C ASN A 57 21.86 27.41 1.88
N HIS A 58 20.74 27.88 2.44
CA HIS A 58 20.75 28.69 3.66
C HIS A 58 21.05 27.88 4.92
N VAL A 59 20.84 26.55 4.88
CA VAL A 59 21.17 25.62 5.96
C VAL A 59 22.22 24.61 5.48
N PRO A 60 23.39 24.51 6.12
CA PRO A 60 24.50 23.71 5.60
C PRO A 60 24.31 22.20 5.76
N ALA A 61 23.66 21.74 6.84
CA ALA A 61 23.56 20.32 7.20
C ALA A 61 22.14 19.89 7.59
N MET A 62 21.84 18.60 7.43
CA MET A 62 20.57 18.02 7.87
C MET A 62 20.54 17.88 9.39
N THR A 63 19.80 18.77 10.06
CA THR A 63 19.53 18.70 11.50
C THR A 63 18.33 17.80 11.80
N SER A 64 18.15 17.39 13.06
CA SER A 64 16.98 16.63 13.50
C SER A 64 15.66 17.37 13.23
N GLU A 65 15.64 18.69 13.40
CA GLU A 65 14.48 19.53 13.07
C GLU A 65 14.18 19.51 11.56
N LEU A 66 15.23 19.54 10.71
CA LEU A 66 15.04 19.48 9.26
C LEU A 66 14.56 18.10 8.79
N TRP A 67 15.03 17.02 9.42
CA TRP A 67 14.50 15.67 9.18
C TRP A 67 13.02 15.57 9.57
N HIS A 68 12.63 16.17 10.69
CA HIS A 68 11.23 16.24 11.09
C HIS A 68 10.39 17.08 10.10
N ALA A 69 10.89 18.24 9.68
CA ALA A 69 10.24 19.06 8.67
C ALA A 69 10.07 18.31 7.34
N LYS A 70 11.11 17.58 6.91
CA LYS A 70 11.05 16.71 5.73
C LYS A 70 9.98 15.62 5.88
N LYS A 71 9.91 14.96 7.04
CA LYS A 71 8.87 13.96 7.34
C LYS A 71 7.46 14.55 7.25
N VAL A 72 7.24 15.75 7.81
CA VAL A 72 5.95 16.46 7.72
C VAL A 72 5.57 16.75 6.28
N VAL A 73 6.52 17.27 5.48
CA VAL A 73 6.33 17.59 4.07
C VAL A 73 6.03 16.32 3.27
N ASP A 74 6.86 15.28 3.38
CA ASP A 74 6.73 14.03 2.60
C ASP A 74 5.46 13.25 2.96
N SER A 75 4.96 13.34 4.20
CA SER A 75 3.75 12.64 4.66
C SER A 75 2.44 13.40 4.40
N THR A 76 2.53 14.69 4.04
CA THR A 76 1.36 15.58 3.91
C THR A 76 1.18 16.14 2.51
N LEU A 77 2.27 16.46 1.81
CA LEU A 77 2.22 17.06 0.48
C LEU A 77 2.28 16.01 -0.62
N HIS A 78 1.57 16.28 -1.70
CA HIS A 78 1.73 15.53 -2.92
C HIS A 78 3.12 15.82 -3.52
N PRO A 79 3.90 14.79 -3.90
CA PRO A 79 5.28 14.97 -4.38
C PRO A 79 5.37 15.88 -5.62
N ASP A 80 4.39 15.79 -6.53
CA ASP A 80 4.39 16.56 -7.78
C ASP A 80 3.73 17.95 -7.69
N THR A 81 2.57 18.08 -7.02
CA THR A 81 1.85 19.37 -6.97
C THR A 81 2.30 20.26 -5.81
N GLY A 82 2.92 19.69 -4.77
CA GLY A 82 3.26 20.42 -3.55
C GLY A 82 2.04 20.82 -2.71
N GLU A 83 0.84 20.36 -3.08
CA GLU A 83 -0.40 20.64 -2.35
C GLU A 83 -0.66 19.60 -1.26
N PRO A 84 -1.30 19.97 -0.14
CA PRO A 84 -1.67 19.01 0.89
C PRO A 84 -2.67 18.00 0.36
N VAL A 85 -2.36 16.71 0.50
CA VAL A 85 -3.31 15.63 0.19
C VAL A 85 -4.48 15.70 1.18
N PHE A 86 -5.71 15.47 0.74
CA PHE A 86 -6.89 15.55 1.61
C PHE A 86 -6.93 14.39 2.62
N LEU A 87 -7.26 14.65 3.88
CA LEU A 87 -7.55 13.60 4.88
C LEU A 87 -8.92 12.98 4.56
N PRO A 88 -9.12 11.65 4.54
CA PRO A 88 -8.27 10.60 5.11
C PRO A 88 -7.36 9.89 4.08
N PHE A 89 -7.04 10.52 2.95
CA PHE A 89 -6.29 9.89 1.86
C PHE A 89 -4.78 10.16 1.89
N ARG A 90 -4.28 10.79 2.96
CA ARG A 90 -2.84 11.00 3.17
C ARG A 90 -2.14 9.67 3.47
N MET A 91 -0.86 9.56 3.11
CA MET A 91 -0.05 8.41 3.52
C MET A 91 0.03 8.27 5.05
N SER A 92 -0.02 9.37 5.79
CA SER A 92 -0.09 9.38 7.26
C SER A 92 -1.38 8.79 7.85
N SER A 93 -2.51 8.87 7.14
CA SER A 93 -3.78 8.24 7.55
C SER A 93 -3.96 6.83 7.00
N TYR A 94 -3.11 6.38 6.07
CA TYR A 94 -3.23 5.11 5.36
C TYR A 94 -3.43 3.92 6.30
N VAL A 95 -2.59 3.81 7.35
CA VAL A 95 -2.65 2.70 8.30
C VAL A 95 -3.95 2.72 9.09
N LEU A 96 -4.40 3.90 9.53
CA LEU A 96 -5.62 4.04 10.33
C LEU A 96 -6.89 3.82 9.51
N SER A 97 -6.96 4.37 8.30
CA SER A 97 -8.12 4.17 7.43
C SER A 97 -8.26 2.71 7.01
N ASN A 98 -7.15 2.03 6.69
CA ASN A 98 -7.18 0.59 6.42
C ASN A 98 -7.50 -0.24 7.67
N LEU A 99 -7.05 0.18 8.85
CA LEU A 99 -7.40 -0.47 10.11
C LEU A 99 -8.92 -0.44 10.35
N VAL A 100 -9.57 0.72 10.16
CA VAL A 100 -11.03 0.86 10.34
C VAL A 100 -11.78 -0.06 9.38
N VAL A 101 -11.41 -0.06 8.10
CA VAL A 101 -12.08 -0.93 7.12
C VAL A 101 -11.82 -2.40 7.40
N THR A 102 -10.59 -2.78 7.76
CA THR A 102 -10.25 -4.17 8.09
C THR A 102 -11.01 -4.63 9.34
N ALA A 103 -11.09 -3.80 10.38
CA ALA A 103 -11.88 -4.09 11.57
C ALA A 103 -13.37 -4.28 11.23
N GLY A 104 -13.91 -3.41 10.36
CA GLY A 104 -15.23 -3.58 9.79
C GLY A 104 -15.41 -4.93 9.11
N MET A 105 -14.52 -5.29 8.19
CA MET A 105 -14.55 -6.57 7.47
C MET A 105 -14.43 -7.81 8.36
N LEU A 106 -13.74 -7.70 9.50
CA LEU A 106 -13.52 -8.79 10.46
C LEU A 106 -14.58 -8.84 11.57
N THR A 107 -15.59 -7.94 11.55
CA THR A 107 -16.64 -7.92 12.57
C THR A 107 -17.44 -9.23 12.55
N PRO A 108 -17.53 -9.97 13.67
CA PRO A 108 -18.29 -11.21 13.72
C PRO A 108 -19.79 -11.00 13.44
N GLY A 109 -20.44 -11.97 12.80
CA GLY A 109 -21.89 -11.95 12.59
C GLY A 109 -22.39 -10.97 11.52
N LEU A 110 -21.49 -10.42 10.70
CA LEU A 110 -21.87 -9.58 9.57
C LEU A 110 -22.79 -10.33 8.61
N GLN A 111 -23.97 -9.74 8.35
CA GLN A 111 -24.85 -10.19 7.29
C GLN A 111 -24.19 -10.02 5.92
N THR A 112 -24.72 -10.73 4.92
CA THR A 112 -24.26 -10.67 3.52
C THR A 112 -24.16 -9.23 2.99
N THR A 113 -25.13 -8.38 3.35
CA THR A 113 -25.15 -6.95 3.02
C THR A 113 -23.99 -6.19 3.64
N GLY A 114 -23.73 -6.41 4.92
CA GLY A 114 -22.61 -5.78 5.62
C GLY A 114 -21.25 -6.23 5.07
N THR A 115 -21.10 -7.51 4.72
CA THR A 115 -19.90 -8.02 4.06
C THR A 115 -19.67 -7.31 2.73
N LEU A 116 -20.73 -7.14 1.93
CA LEU A 116 -20.66 -6.45 0.64
C LEU A 116 -20.24 -4.98 0.81
N LEU A 117 -20.89 -4.27 1.75
CA LEU A 117 -20.60 -2.86 2.02
C LEU A 117 -19.15 -2.64 2.44
N TRP A 118 -18.61 -3.51 3.32
CA TRP A 118 -17.22 -3.40 3.74
C TRP A 118 -16.22 -3.74 2.64
N GLN A 119 -16.54 -4.68 1.75
CA GLN A 119 -15.72 -4.98 0.57
C GLN A 119 -15.69 -3.81 -0.41
N ILE A 120 -16.85 -3.18 -0.65
CA ILE A 120 -16.94 -1.97 -1.47
C ILE A 120 -16.10 -0.85 -0.81
N ALA A 121 -16.31 -0.60 0.48
CA ALA A 121 -15.57 0.43 1.23
C ALA A 121 -14.04 0.22 1.14
N ASN A 122 -13.57 -1.02 1.25
CA ASN A 122 -12.16 -1.37 1.10
C ASN A 122 -11.61 -1.03 -0.29
N GLN A 123 -12.32 -1.38 -1.36
CA GLN A 123 -11.86 -1.05 -2.70
C GLN A 123 -11.97 0.45 -2.99
N SER A 124 -13.01 1.12 -2.50
CA SER A 124 -13.18 2.57 -2.63
C SER A 124 -12.03 3.31 -1.94
N LEU A 125 -11.65 2.90 -0.73
CA LEU A 125 -10.53 3.49 0.00
C LEU A 125 -9.22 3.30 -0.77
N ASN A 126 -8.94 2.08 -1.25
CA ASN A 126 -7.73 1.79 -2.01
C ASN A 126 -7.63 2.62 -3.29
N VAL A 127 -8.73 2.79 -4.03
CA VAL A 127 -8.76 3.64 -5.24
C VAL A 127 -8.61 5.11 -4.89
N ALA A 128 -9.29 5.60 -3.86
CA ALA A 128 -9.21 7.00 -3.44
C ALA A 128 -7.79 7.37 -2.99
N ILE A 129 -7.15 6.53 -2.18
CA ILE A 129 -5.76 6.72 -1.76
C ILE A 129 -4.82 6.65 -2.95
N ASN A 130 -4.99 5.66 -3.85
CA ASN A 130 -4.15 5.54 -5.02
C ASN A 130 -4.25 6.80 -5.90
N ASN A 131 -5.46 7.28 -6.20
CA ASN A 131 -5.67 8.48 -6.99
C ASN A 131 -5.14 9.76 -6.32
N ALA A 132 -5.27 9.85 -4.98
CA ALA A 132 -4.79 10.99 -4.21
C ALA A 132 -3.27 11.05 -4.09
N ASN A 133 -2.57 9.91 -4.25
CA ASN A 133 -1.10 9.81 -4.14
C ASN A 133 -0.45 9.39 -5.48
N ALA A 134 -1.21 9.32 -6.57
CA ALA A 134 -0.72 8.91 -7.88
C ALA A 134 0.17 10.01 -8.49
N ASN A 135 1.27 9.59 -9.11
CA ASN A 135 2.17 10.49 -9.81
C ASN A 135 1.41 11.28 -10.90
N LYS A 136 1.40 12.61 -10.79
CA LYS A 136 0.69 13.52 -11.71
C LYS A 136 1.39 13.68 -13.05
N SER A 137 2.63 13.21 -13.16
CA SER A 137 3.41 13.19 -14.41
C SER A 137 2.84 12.22 -15.45
N THR A 138 2.12 11.18 -15.00
CA THR A 138 1.45 10.20 -15.86
C THR A 138 0.00 10.04 -15.40
N PRO A 139 -0.91 10.95 -15.77
CA PRO A 139 -2.28 10.93 -15.27
C PRO A 139 -2.99 9.65 -15.72
N LEU A 140 -3.50 8.88 -14.75
CA LEU A 140 -4.36 7.74 -15.04
C LEU A 140 -5.65 8.24 -15.69
N SER A 141 -6.04 7.64 -16.81
CA SER A 141 -7.32 7.96 -17.44
C SER A 141 -8.47 7.56 -16.51
N TYR A 142 -9.46 8.45 -16.34
CA TYR A 142 -10.64 8.19 -15.50
C TYR A 142 -11.35 6.88 -15.89
N SER A 143 -11.35 6.54 -17.19
CA SER A 143 -11.95 5.29 -17.69
C SER A 143 -11.18 4.05 -17.22
N GLN A 144 -9.86 4.11 -17.14
CA GLN A 144 -9.01 3.01 -16.64
C GLN A 144 -9.19 2.83 -15.13
N MET A 145 -9.24 3.93 -14.38
CA MET A 145 -9.49 3.90 -12.94
C MET A 145 -10.88 3.32 -12.64
N ALA A 146 -11.93 3.77 -13.34
CA ALA A 146 -13.29 3.25 -13.18
C ALA A 146 -13.38 1.77 -13.52
N LYS A 147 -12.76 1.33 -14.63
CA LYS A 147 -12.71 -0.09 -15.02
C LYS A 147 -11.99 -0.93 -13.98
N SER A 148 -10.84 -0.46 -13.48
CA SER A 148 -10.06 -1.16 -12.45
C SER A 148 -10.85 -1.29 -11.14
N TYR A 149 -11.55 -0.22 -10.73
CA TYR A 149 -12.43 -0.21 -9.57
C TYR A 149 -13.59 -1.19 -9.70
N LEU A 150 -14.37 -1.12 -10.79
CA LEU A 150 -15.52 -1.99 -11.01
C LEU A 150 -15.12 -3.46 -11.05
N MET A 151 -13.99 -3.79 -11.68
CA MET A 151 -13.46 -5.15 -11.69
C MET A 151 -13.02 -5.62 -10.30
N ALA A 152 -12.31 -4.76 -9.54
CA ALA A 152 -11.86 -5.09 -8.19
C ALA A 152 -13.04 -5.30 -7.23
N VAL A 153 -14.04 -4.41 -7.26
CA VAL A 153 -15.28 -4.55 -6.46
C VAL A 153 -16.01 -5.81 -6.85
N SER A 154 -16.23 -6.05 -8.14
CA SER A 154 -16.95 -7.25 -8.61
C SER A 154 -16.25 -8.52 -8.15
N ALA A 155 -14.93 -8.62 -8.33
CA ALA A 155 -14.16 -9.79 -7.89
C ALA A 155 -14.19 -9.98 -6.36
N SER A 156 -13.98 -8.91 -5.59
CA SER A 156 -14.00 -8.98 -4.11
C SER A 156 -15.38 -9.44 -3.61
N CYS A 157 -16.45 -8.85 -4.16
CA CYS A 157 -17.81 -9.18 -3.81
C CYS A 157 -18.20 -10.60 -4.23
N SER A 158 -17.86 -11.04 -5.45
CA SER A 158 -18.13 -12.40 -5.92
C SER A 158 -17.46 -13.45 -5.05
N VAL A 159 -16.19 -13.24 -4.67
CA VAL A 159 -15.46 -14.18 -3.80
C VAL A 159 -16.04 -14.18 -2.39
N ALA A 160 -16.34 -13.01 -1.83
CA ALA A 160 -16.93 -12.91 -0.50
C ALA A 160 -18.31 -13.58 -0.42
N LEU A 161 -19.20 -13.32 -1.38
CA LEU A 161 -20.52 -13.92 -1.45
C LEU A 161 -20.45 -15.42 -1.73
N GLY A 162 -19.60 -15.83 -2.67
CA GLY A 162 -19.40 -17.23 -3.03
C GLY A 162 -18.90 -18.06 -1.84
N LEU A 163 -17.87 -17.58 -1.15
CA LEU A 163 -17.34 -18.28 0.03
C LEU A 163 -18.32 -18.25 1.21
N ASN A 164 -19.01 -17.13 1.46
CA ASN A 164 -20.04 -17.08 2.52
C ASN A 164 -21.21 -18.06 2.26
N ALA A 165 -21.55 -18.32 0.99
CA ALA A 165 -22.57 -19.33 0.65
C ALA A 165 -22.03 -20.77 0.69
N LEU A 166 -20.77 -20.99 0.33
CA LEU A 166 -20.15 -22.31 0.23
C LEU A 166 -19.69 -22.85 1.58
N VAL A 167 -19.04 -22.04 2.42
CA VAL A 167 -18.46 -22.47 3.71
C VAL A 167 -19.48 -23.18 4.62
N PRO A 168 -20.71 -22.68 4.80
CA PRO A 168 -21.73 -23.39 5.60
C PRO A 168 -22.16 -24.73 5.00
N ARG A 169 -22.20 -24.82 3.65
CA ARG A 169 -22.66 -25.98 2.88
C ARG A 169 -21.63 -27.10 2.76
N LEU A 170 -20.38 -26.88 3.17
CA LEU A 170 -19.35 -27.91 3.17
C LEU A 170 -19.75 -29.07 4.10
N LYS A 171 -19.99 -30.24 3.51
CA LYS A 171 -20.25 -31.50 4.23
C LYS A 171 -18.89 -32.16 4.54
N GLY A 172 -18.71 -32.70 5.74
CA GLY A 172 -17.47 -33.38 6.16
C GLY A 172 -16.41 -32.52 6.86
N VAL A 173 -16.73 -31.27 7.22
CA VAL A 173 -15.81 -30.36 7.91
C VAL A 173 -16.26 -30.12 9.35
N SER A 174 -15.33 -30.14 10.31
CA SER A 174 -15.63 -29.93 11.74
C SER A 174 -16.25 -28.54 12.01
N PRO A 175 -17.09 -28.37 13.05
CA PRO A 175 -17.69 -27.07 13.39
C PRO A 175 -16.65 -25.96 13.62
N ASN A 176 -15.52 -26.30 14.26
CA ASN A 176 -14.42 -25.35 14.48
C ASN A 176 -13.74 -24.95 13.17
N THR A 177 -13.54 -25.89 12.24
CA THR A 177 -12.95 -25.57 10.94
C THR A 177 -13.89 -24.71 10.10
N LYS A 178 -15.22 -24.94 10.17
CA LYS A 178 -16.21 -24.07 9.50
C LYS A 178 -16.18 -22.63 10.03
N LEU A 179 -16.07 -22.47 11.35
CA LEU A 179 -15.93 -21.14 11.97
C LEU A 179 -14.65 -20.43 11.49
N LEU A 180 -13.53 -21.14 11.46
CA LEU A 180 -12.26 -20.60 10.96
C LEU A 180 -12.33 -20.21 9.49
N LEU A 181 -12.89 -21.06 8.64
CA LEU A 181 -13.08 -20.78 7.22
C LEU A 181 -13.99 -19.55 7.01
N GLY A 182 -15.05 -19.41 7.82
CA GLY A 182 -15.92 -18.23 7.80
C GLY A 182 -15.16 -16.94 8.13
N ARG A 183 -14.30 -16.97 9.15
CA ARG A 183 -13.46 -15.82 9.53
C ARG A 183 -12.37 -15.48 8.51
N LEU A 184 -11.99 -16.44 7.66
CA LEU A 184 -10.99 -16.23 6.59
C LEU A 184 -11.63 -15.78 5.26
N VAL A 185 -12.95 -15.73 5.15
CA VAL A 185 -13.64 -15.25 3.93
C VAL A 185 -13.20 -13.83 3.53
N PRO A 186 -13.10 -12.85 4.45
CA PRO A 186 -12.62 -11.51 4.10
C PRO A 186 -11.20 -11.53 3.52
N PHE A 187 -10.30 -12.33 4.09
CA PHE A 187 -8.93 -12.50 3.60
C PHE A 187 -8.90 -13.07 2.18
N ALA A 188 -9.68 -14.13 1.93
CA ALA A 188 -9.75 -14.75 0.61
C ALA A 188 -10.29 -13.78 -0.44
N ALA A 189 -11.35 -13.02 -0.10
CA ALA A 189 -11.92 -12.00 -0.98
C ALA A 189 -10.91 -10.89 -1.33
N VAL A 190 -10.23 -10.31 -0.33
CA VAL A 190 -9.22 -9.26 -0.54
C VAL A 190 -8.02 -9.79 -1.33
N SER A 191 -7.56 -11.00 -1.03
CA SER A 191 -6.43 -11.62 -1.72
C SER A 191 -6.75 -11.91 -3.18
N SER A 192 -7.91 -12.48 -3.46
CA SER A 192 -8.37 -12.74 -4.83
C SER A 192 -8.57 -11.45 -5.62
N ALA A 193 -9.21 -10.43 -5.03
CA ALA A 193 -9.35 -9.12 -5.66
C ALA A 193 -7.99 -8.46 -5.94
N SER A 194 -7.05 -8.54 -4.98
CA SER A 194 -5.70 -7.99 -5.11
C SER A 194 -4.89 -8.67 -6.22
N ALA A 195 -4.95 -10.00 -6.30
CA ALA A 195 -4.27 -10.77 -7.34
C ALA A 195 -4.88 -10.49 -8.72
N LEU A 196 -6.21 -10.52 -8.83
CA LEU A 196 -6.91 -10.23 -10.08
C LEU A 196 -6.65 -8.80 -10.56
N ASN A 197 -6.60 -7.83 -9.66
CA ASN A 197 -6.22 -6.45 -9.98
C ASN A 197 -4.81 -6.38 -10.61
N VAL A 198 -3.84 -7.12 -10.08
CA VAL A 198 -2.47 -7.19 -10.65
C VAL A 198 -2.49 -7.77 -12.05
N PHE A 199 -3.17 -8.90 -12.26
CA PHE A 199 -3.25 -9.53 -13.57
C PHE A 199 -3.96 -8.66 -14.61
N LEU A 200 -4.94 -7.86 -14.21
CA LEU A 200 -5.63 -6.93 -15.11
C LEU A 200 -4.77 -5.71 -15.45
N MET A 201 -4.19 -5.07 -14.44
CA MET A 201 -3.39 -3.86 -14.62
C MET A 201 -2.10 -4.15 -15.39
N ARG A 202 -1.49 -5.31 -15.14
CA ARG A 202 -0.23 -5.74 -15.76
C ARG A 202 -0.43 -6.81 -16.84
N GLY A 203 -1.67 -7.02 -17.29
CA GLY A 203 -2.00 -8.01 -18.31
C GLY A 203 -1.37 -7.69 -19.66
N GLU A 204 -1.23 -6.41 -19.99
CA GLU A 204 -0.54 -5.97 -21.20
C GLU A 204 0.98 -6.24 -21.12
N GLU A 205 1.59 -6.19 -19.93
CA GLU A 205 2.99 -6.60 -19.74
C GLU A 205 3.18 -8.09 -20.07
N ILE A 206 2.22 -8.95 -19.69
CA ILE A 206 2.26 -10.38 -20.05
C ILE A 206 2.14 -10.57 -21.56
N ARG A 207 1.28 -9.80 -22.23
CA ARG A 207 1.03 -9.90 -23.67
C ARG A 207 2.20 -9.41 -24.52
N GLN A 208 2.76 -8.26 -24.16
CA GLN A 208 3.79 -7.55 -24.93
C GLN A 208 5.22 -7.93 -24.50
N GLY A 209 5.39 -8.40 -23.26
CA GLY A 209 6.68 -8.66 -22.64
C GLY A 209 7.26 -7.43 -21.95
N ILE A 210 8.08 -7.66 -20.93
CA ILE A 210 8.82 -6.61 -20.22
C ILE A 210 10.27 -6.56 -20.68
N ASP A 211 10.88 -5.38 -20.62
CA ASP A 211 12.29 -5.18 -20.89
C ASP A 211 13.16 -5.90 -19.86
N VAL A 212 14.14 -6.66 -20.34
CA VAL A 212 15.10 -7.40 -19.50
C VAL A 212 16.42 -6.66 -19.52
N TYR A 213 16.96 -6.38 -18.34
CA TYR A 213 18.22 -5.66 -18.19
C TYR A 213 19.35 -6.61 -17.77
N PRO A 214 20.60 -6.36 -18.19
CA PRO A 214 21.75 -7.13 -17.74
C PRO A 214 21.97 -6.98 -16.24
N VAL A 215 22.46 -8.05 -15.60
CA VAL A 215 22.89 -8.02 -14.20
C VAL A 215 24.23 -7.29 -14.13
N LEU A 216 24.21 -6.05 -13.64
CA LEU A 216 25.41 -5.24 -13.44
C LEU A 216 26.13 -5.66 -12.15
N SER A 217 27.46 -5.77 -12.21
CA SER A 217 28.32 -5.92 -11.03
C SER A 217 28.28 -4.68 -10.13
N GLU A 218 28.69 -4.78 -8.86
CA GLU A 218 28.68 -3.63 -7.95
C GLU A 218 29.57 -2.47 -8.42
N ALA A 219 30.69 -2.79 -9.08
CA ALA A 219 31.58 -1.81 -9.67
C ALA A 219 30.91 -1.05 -10.84
N GLU A 220 30.11 -1.76 -11.66
CA GLU A 220 29.35 -1.16 -12.75
C GLU A 220 28.15 -0.36 -12.24
N LYS A 221 27.51 -0.78 -11.14
CA LYS A 221 26.46 0.01 -10.49
C LYS A 221 26.99 1.33 -9.95
N LYS A 222 28.14 1.34 -9.25
CA LYS A 222 28.75 2.57 -8.73
C LYS A 222 29.21 3.53 -9.83
N LYS A 223 29.93 3.02 -10.83
CA LYS A 223 30.33 3.84 -12.00
C LYS A 223 29.12 4.46 -12.70
N ARG A 224 27.97 3.78 -12.68
CA ARG A 224 26.75 4.22 -13.35
C ARG A 224 25.89 5.16 -12.52
N GLU A 225 25.92 5.05 -11.20
CA GLU A 225 25.43 6.09 -10.29
C GLU A 225 26.20 7.40 -10.49
N GLU A 226 27.49 7.32 -10.85
CA GLU A 226 28.35 8.47 -11.16
C GLU A 226 28.16 9.01 -12.60
N THR A 227 27.96 8.15 -13.61
CA THR A 227 27.83 8.59 -15.02
C THR A 227 26.40 8.86 -15.49
N GLY A 228 25.38 8.31 -14.82
CA GLY A 228 23.97 8.53 -15.16
C GLY A 228 23.49 7.89 -16.47
N GLU A 229 24.29 7.04 -17.13
CA GLU A 229 23.93 6.45 -18.43
C GLU A 229 22.78 5.42 -18.31
N PRO A 230 21.79 5.41 -19.23
CA PRO A 230 20.67 4.47 -19.18
C PRO A 230 21.11 3.02 -19.46
N VAL A 231 20.54 2.03 -18.75
CA VAL A 231 20.83 0.61 -19.04
C VAL A 231 20.15 0.32 -20.37
N GLN A 232 20.91 -0.18 -21.33
CA GLN A 232 20.33 -0.68 -22.55
C GLN A 232 19.58 -1.99 -22.26
N SER A 233 18.30 -2.04 -22.62
CA SER A 233 17.49 -3.26 -22.53
C SER A 233 18.07 -4.33 -23.45
N LEU A 234 18.18 -5.57 -22.95
CA LEU A 234 18.54 -6.77 -23.73
C LEU A 234 17.40 -7.22 -24.65
N GLY A 235 16.23 -6.60 -24.55
CA GLY A 235 15.03 -6.94 -25.30
C GLY A 235 13.86 -7.32 -24.39
N LYS A 236 12.69 -7.57 -25.01
CA LYS A 236 11.44 -7.85 -24.29
C LYS A 236 11.22 -9.36 -24.12
N SER A 237 10.86 -9.77 -22.91
CA SER A 237 10.53 -11.17 -22.59
C SER A 237 9.15 -11.30 -21.96
N LYS A 238 8.30 -12.16 -22.57
CA LYS A 238 6.97 -12.51 -22.03
C LYS A 238 7.07 -13.48 -20.85
N MET A 239 8.11 -14.31 -20.82
CA MET A 239 8.34 -15.22 -19.68
C MET A 239 8.72 -14.41 -18.44
N ALA A 240 9.64 -13.45 -18.58
CA ALA A 240 10.01 -12.54 -17.51
C ALA A 240 8.79 -11.75 -17.01
N ALA A 241 7.91 -11.31 -17.92
CA ALA A 241 6.67 -10.62 -17.56
C ALA A 241 5.73 -11.51 -16.74
N THR A 242 5.52 -12.76 -17.15
CA THR A 242 4.68 -13.71 -16.42
C THR A 242 5.21 -13.96 -15.01
N ILE A 243 6.52 -14.15 -14.86
CA ILE A 243 7.15 -14.34 -13.55
C ILE A 243 6.98 -13.08 -12.69
N ALA A 244 7.34 -11.91 -13.21
CA ALA A 244 7.26 -10.66 -12.47
C ALA A 244 5.82 -10.32 -12.03
N VAL A 245 4.83 -10.55 -12.89
CA VAL A 245 3.42 -10.32 -12.55
C VAL A 245 2.93 -11.36 -11.55
N GLY A 246 3.33 -12.63 -11.67
CA GLY A 246 3.03 -13.68 -10.71
C GLY A 246 3.61 -13.42 -9.32
N GLU A 247 4.89 -13.07 -9.23
CA GLU A 247 5.56 -12.68 -7.98
C GLU A 247 4.91 -11.44 -7.34
N THR A 248 4.47 -10.49 -8.16
CA THR A 248 3.72 -9.32 -7.68
C THR A 248 2.36 -9.73 -7.09
N ALA A 249 1.65 -10.66 -7.72
CA ALA A 249 0.39 -11.16 -7.19
C ALA A 249 0.61 -11.91 -5.86
N ILE A 250 1.61 -12.78 -5.79
CA ILE A 250 1.95 -13.55 -4.57
C ILE A 250 2.36 -12.60 -3.44
N SER A 251 3.23 -11.63 -3.70
CA SER A 251 3.66 -10.67 -2.67
C SER A 251 2.51 -9.84 -2.12
N ARG A 252 1.50 -9.47 -2.94
CA ARG A 252 0.28 -8.82 -2.43
C ARG A 252 -0.52 -9.70 -1.48
N VAL A 253 -0.66 -11.00 -1.78
CA VAL A 253 -1.36 -11.95 -0.90
C VAL A 253 -0.58 -12.13 0.41
N LEU A 254 0.74 -12.29 0.33
CA LEU A 254 1.60 -12.43 1.50
C LEU A 254 1.55 -11.19 2.40
N ASN A 255 1.55 -9.99 1.82
CA ASN A 255 1.44 -8.74 2.59
C ASN A 255 0.09 -8.61 3.32
N ALA A 256 -1.01 -9.09 2.73
CA ALA A 256 -2.34 -9.07 3.38
C ALA A 256 -2.50 -10.14 4.48
N THR A 257 -1.70 -11.21 4.43
CA THR A 257 -1.84 -12.39 5.29
C THR A 257 -1.68 -12.07 6.79
N PRO A 258 -0.60 -11.40 7.26
CA PRO A 258 -0.45 -11.08 8.68
C PRO A 258 -1.61 -10.24 9.23
N ILE A 259 -2.11 -9.30 8.42
CA ILE A 259 -3.12 -8.34 8.84
C ILE A 259 -4.51 -9.00 8.96
N MET A 260 -4.85 -9.90 8.04
CA MET A 260 -6.20 -10.47 7.97
C MET A 260 -6.32 -11.88 8.54
N VAL A 261 -5.21 -12.60 8.73
CA VAL A 261 -5.21 -13.99 9.25
C VAL A 261 -4.85 -14.04 10.73
N VAL A 262 -3.85 -13.25 11.17
CA VAL A 262 -3.38 -13.32 12.57
C VAL A 262 -4.46 -12.85 13.55
N PRO A 263 -5.14 -11.70 13.37
CA PRO A 263 -6.12 -11.25 14.35
C PRO A 263 -7.30 -12.23 14.53
N PRO A 264 -7.90 -12.80 13.48
CA PRO A 264 -8.95 -13.81 13.66
C PRO A 264 -8.47 -15.08 14.37
N LEU A 265 -7.25 -15.54 14.10
CA LEU A 265 -6.69 -16.73 14.77
C LEU A 265 -6.40 -16.46 16.25
N VAL A 266 -5.88 -15.27 16.57
CA VAL A 266 -5.67 -14.82 17.94
C VAL A 266 -7.03 -14.70 18.65
N LEU A 267 -8.04 -14.10 18.00
CA LEU A 267 -9.38 -13.98 18.55
C LEU A 267 -10.02 -15.35 18.85
N VAL A 268 -9.89 -16.34 17.96
CA VAL A 268 -10.36 -17.71 18.22
C VAL A 268 -9.66 -18.36 19.42
N LYS A 269 -8.37 -18.06 19.64
CA LYS A 269 -7.66 -18.53 20.84
C LYS A 269 -8.12 -17.79 22.09
N LEU A 270 -8.34 -16.49 22.01
CA LEU A 270 -8.80 -15.66 23.12
C LEU A 270 -10.25 -15.96 23.52
N GLU A 271 -11.14 -16.28 22.58
CA GLU A 271 -12.52 -16.72 22.87
C GLU A 271 -12.59 -18.02 23.69
N LYS A 272 -11.51 -18.81 23.73
CA LYS A 272 -11.40 -19.98 24.60
C LYS A 272 -10.96 -19.64 26.03
N THR A 273 -10.60 -18.39 26.30
CA THR A 273 -10.23 -17.95 27.66
C THR A 273 -11.46 -17.59 28.47
N ALA A 274 -11.40 -17.85 29.78
CA ALA A 274 -12.51 -17.59 30.71
C ALA A 274 -12.95 -16.11 30.72
N TRP A 275 -12.06 -15.18 30.40
CA TRP A 275 -12.35 -13.74 30.39
C TRP A 275 -13.35 -13.35 29.29
N LEU A 276 -13.15 -13.82 28.05
CA LEU A 276 -14.06 -13.57 26.93
C LEU A 276 -15.32 -14.45 27.00
N GLN A 277 -15.25 -15.63 27.63
CA GLN A 277 -16.46 -16.42 27.91
C GLN A 277 -17.38 -15.73 28.92
N ALA A 278 -16.82 -15.00 29.88
CA ALA A 278 -17.58 -14.21 30.85
C ALA A 278 -18.05 -12.84 30.31
N ARG A 279 -17.41 -12.33 29.25
CA ARG A 279 -17.70 -11.04 28.62
C ARG A 279 -17.57 -11.17 27.08
N PRO A 280 -18.59 -11.75 26.41
CA PRO A 280 -18.56 -12.01 24.98
C PRO A 280 -18.58 -10.75 24.12
#